data_AF-A0AAD5QF15-F1
#
_entry.id   AF-A0AAD5QF15-F1
#
_cell.length_a   1.000
_cell.length_b   1.000
_cell.length_c   1.000
_cell.angle_alpha   90.00
_cell.angle_beta   90.00
_cell.angle_gamma   90.00
#
_symmetry.space_group_name_H-M   'P 1'
#
loop_
_entity.id
_entity.type
_entity.pdbx_description
1 polymer ?
#
loop_
_entity_poly.entity_id
_entity_poly.type
_entity_poly.pdbx_seq_one_letter_code
_entity_poly.pdbx_strand_id
1 'polypeptide(L)'
;DDIIDDAQSFVAAAEVLKVRGAYKIYVVATHGVLSSDAPALLEASPITKVIVTNTVPHEVQKMRCHKIKTVDISLMLCEAVRRIYHNESMGQLFRDITLDD
;
A
#
# COMPACT_ATOMS: atom_id res chain seq x y z
N ASP A 1 1.23 7.98 -1.49
CA ASP A 1 1.32 8.05 -2.95
C ASP A 1 0.23 7.19 -3.56
N ASP A 2 0.08 7.18 -4.87
CA ASP A 2 -0.81 6.22 -5.54
C ASP A 2 -0.09 4.90 -5.85
N ILE A 3 1.18 4.94 -6.26
CA ILE A 3 1.98 3.77 -6.66
C ILE A 3 3.35 3.76 -5.95
N ILE A 4 3.83 2.56 -5.61
CA ILE A 4 5.24 2.30 -5.33
C ILE A 4 5.75 1.19 -6.26
N ASP A 5 6.65 1.55 -7.17
CA ASP A 5 7.30 0.64 -8.11
C ASP A 5 8.79 0.52 -7.77
N ASP A 6 9.54 1.59 -8.01
CA ASP A 6 10.87 1.80 -7.42
C ASP A 6 10.74 2.37 -5.99
N ALA A 7 11.71 2.04 -5.12
CA ALA A 7 11.78 2.49 -3.75
C ALA A 7 12.81 3.61 -3.50
N GLN A 8 13.69 3.95 -4.45
CA GLN A 8 14.82 4.87 -4.21
C GLN A 8 14.36 6.25 -3.71
N SER A 9 13.35 6.84 -4.36
CA SER A 9 12.82 8.15 -3.97
C SER A 9 12.18 8.12 -2.57
N PHE A 10 11.43 7.06 -2.25
CA PHE A 10 10.83 6.86 -0.94
C PHE A 10 11.88 6.69 0.16
N VAL A 11 12.96 5.95 -0.11
CA VAL A 11 14.07 5.78 0.83
C VAL A 11 14.80 7.10 1.06
N ALA A 12 15.11 7.84 0.00
CA ALA A 12 15.76 9.15 0.11
C ALA A 12 14.91 10.14 0.93
N ALA A 13 13.59 10.17 0.69
CA ALA A 13 12.67 10.98 1.48
C ALA A 13 12.65 10.54 2.96
N ALA A 14 12.63 9.23 3.22
CA ALA A 14 12.65 8.68 4.56
C ALA A 14 13.94 9.03 5.33
N GLU A 15 15.10 9.01 4.67
CA GLU A 15 16.37 9.45 5.28
C GLU A 15 16.33 10.91 5.71
N VAL A 16 15.82 11.80 4.83
CA VAL A 16 15.68 13.22 5.16
C VAL A 16 14.74 13.42 6.34
N LEU A 17 13.60 12.72 6.36
CA LEU A 17 12.66 12.75 7.49
C LEU A 17 13.34 12.27 8.79
N LYS A 18 14.13 11.19 8.71
CA LYS A 18 14.82 10.62 9.87
C LYS A 18 15.85 11.59 10.44
N VAL A 19 16.67 12.21 9.58
CA VAL A 19 17.67 13.22 9.97
C VAL A 19 16.99 14.44 10.63
N ARG A 20 15.79 14.79 10.19
CA ARG A 20 14.99 15.89 10.80
C ARG A 20 14.22 15.48 12.06
N GLY A 21 14.49 14.30 12.62
CA GLY A 21 13.95 13.86 13.90
C GLY A 21 12.62 13.12 13.81
N ALA A 22 12.18 12.67 12.63
CA ALA A 22 11.00 11.81 12.54
C ALA A 22 11.25 10.47 13.27
N TYR A 23 10.41 10.18 14.27
CA TYR A 23 10.53 8.98 15.08
C TYR A 23 10.13 7.71 14.32
N LYS A 24 9.03 7.78 13.55
CA LYS A 24 8.50 6.70 12.70
C LYS A 24 8.13 7.25 11.33
N ILE A 25 8.34 6.44 10.30
CA ILE A 25 8.09 6.82 8.91
C ILE A 25 7.26 5.71 8.28
N TYR A 26 6.12 6.08 7.71
CA TYR A 26 5.20 5.15 7.05
C TYR A 26 5.08 5.55 5.59
N VAL A 27 5.17 4.56 4.71
CA VAL A 27 4.82 4.73 3.30
C VAL A 27 3.45 4.08 3.10
N VAL A 28 2.53 4.82 2.49
CA VAL A 28 1.20 4.31 2.13
C VAL A 28 0.99 4.58 0.64
N ALA A 29 0.66 3.53 -0.11
CA ALA A 29 0.34 3.63 -1.52
C ALA A 29 -0.81 2.71 -1.90
N THR A 30 -1.58 3.05 -2.93
CA THR A 30 -2.63 2.15 -3.44
C THR A 30 -2.00 0.91 -4.07
N HIS A 31 -1.05 1.10 -4.99
CA HIS A 31 -0.48 0.03 -5.81
C HIS A 31 0.95 -0.29 -5.38
N GLY A 32 1.18 -1.52 -4.90
CA GLY A 32 2.51 -2.05 -4.59
C GLY A 32 3.08 -2.87 -5.73
N VAL A 33 3.63 -2.22 -6.76
CA VAL A 33 4.31 -2.91 -7.88
C VAL A 33 5.64 -3.48 -7.41
N LEU A 34 6.40 -2.69 -6.63
CA LEU A 34 7.58 -3.13 -5.88
C LEU A 34 8.56 -3.94 -6.73
N SER A 35 8.92 -3.41 -7.91
CA SER A 35 9.75 -4.14 -8.87
C SER A 35 11.20 -4.24 -8.42
N SER A 36 11.94 -5.15 -9.07
CA SER A 36 13.39 -5.27 -8.94
C SER A 36 13.84 -5.47 -7.47
N ASP A 37 14.68 -4.55 -6.96
CA ASP A 37 15.24 -4.59 -5.61
C ASP A 37 14.52 -3.68 -4.62
N ALA A 38 13.34 -3.16 -4.97
CA ALA A 38 12.53 -2.34 -4.08
C ALA A 38 12.33 -2.99 -2.69
N PRO A 39 12.00 -4.30 -2.55
CA PRO A 39 11.87 -4.91 -1.22
C PRO A 39 13.15 -4.85 -0.38
N ALA A 40 14.31 -5.07 -1.01
CA ALA A 40 15.59 -5.03 -0.30
C ALA A 40 15.94 -3.61 0.16
N LEU A 41 15.71 -2.61 -0.70
CA LEU A 41 15.89 -1.19 -0.36
C LEU A 41 14.97 -0.78 0.81
N LEU A 42 13.70 -1.18 0.76
CA LEU A 42 12.73 -0.87 1.82
C LEU A 42 13.13 -1.53 3.14
N GLU A 43 13.58 -2.79 3.12
CA GLU A 43 14.03 -3.52 4.31
C GLU A 43 15.24 -2.84 4.97
N ALA A 44 16.20 -2.36 4.17
CA ALA A 44 17.38 -1.66 4.68
C ALA A 44 17.11 -0.19 5.13
N SER A 45 16.02 0.42 4.68
CA SER A 45 15.72 1.84 4.91
C SER A 45 15.22 2.18 6.33
N PRO A 46 15.17 3.47 6.72
CA PRO A 46 14.56 3.92 7.97
C PRO A 46 13.02 3.87 7.98
N ILE A 47 12.38 3.42 6.89
CA ILE A 47 10.93 3.24 6.82
C ILE A 47 10.51 2.18 7.84
N THR A 48 9.45 2.48 8.60
CA THR A 48 8.89 1.62 9.65
C THR A 48 7.93 0.59 9.08
N LYS A 49 7.01 1.00 8.20
CA LYS A 49 6.10 0.11 7.48
C LYS A 49 5.79 0.68 6.10
N VAL A 50 5.55 -0.22 5.15
CA VAL A 50 5.08 0.07 3.80
C VAL A 50 3.71 -0.57 3.67
N ILE A 51 2.67 0.23 3.53
CA ILE A 51 1.28 -0.23 3.49
C ILE A 51 0.78 -0.07 2.05
N VAL A 52 0.46 -1.18 1.42
CA VAL A 52 -0.06 -1.24 0.05
C VAL A 52 -1.34 -2.06 0.00
N THR A 53 -2.15 -1.89 -1.04
CA THR A 53 -3.31 -2.77 -1.24
C THR A 53 -2.91 -4.02 -2.04
N ASN A 54 -3.78 -5.03 -2.08
CA ASN A 54 -3.63 -6.19 -2.96
C ASN A 54 -4.06 -5.97 -4.42
N THR A 55 -4.11 -4.71 -4.90
CA THR A 55 -4.35 -4.38 -6.33
C THR A 55 -3.35 -5.03 -7.29
N VAL A 56 -2.12 -5.29 -6.84
CA VAL A 56 -1.07 -6.00 -7.58
C VAL A 56 -0.55 -7.15 -6.71
N PRO A 57 -0.39 -8.39 -7.21
CA PRO A 57 0.18 -9.48 -6.43
C PRO A 57 1.64 -9.21 -6.04
N HIS A 58 1.96 -9.31 -4.74
CA HIS A 58 3.29 -8.96 -4.22
C HIS A 58 3.78 -9.90 -3.09
N GLU A 59 3.37 -11.17 -3.10
CA GLU A 59 3.74 -12.12 -2.04
C GLU A 59 5.25 -12.43 -1.99
N VAL A 60 5.92 -12.46 -3.15
CA VAL A 60 7.39 -12.63 -3.21
C VAL A 60 8.11 -11.45 -2.55
N GLN A 61 7.62 -10.24 -2.77
CA GLN A 61 8.15 -9.01 -2.21
C GLN A 61 7.96 -8.99 -0.69
N LYS A 62 6.80 -9.42 -0.18
CA LYS A 62 6.54 -9.58 1.27
C LYS A 62 7.46 -10.59 1.94
N MET A 63 7.81 -11.68 1.25
CA MET A 63 8.80 -12.63 1.76
C MET A 63 10.20 -12.01 1.87
N ARG A 64 10.54 -11.06 0.98
CA ARG A 64 11.83 -10.34 0.97
C ARG A 64 11.87 -9.14 1.92
N CYS A 65 10.73 -8.60 2.36
CA CYS A 65 10.65 -7.41 3.19
C CYS A 65 9.48 -7.48 4.20
N HIS A 66 9.82 -7.58 5.48
CA HIS A 66 8.85 -7.77 6.57
C HIS A 66 8.06 -6.48 6.91
N LYS A 67 8.54 -5.34 6.41
CA LYS A 67 7.89 -4.03 6.58
C LYS A 67 6.65 -3.87 5.71
N ILE A 68 6.49 -4.67 4.66
CA ILE A 68 5.34 -4.61 3.76
C ILE A 68 4.10 -5.17 4.48
N LYS A 69 3.02 -4.39 4.48
CA LYS A 69 1.69 -4.75 4.97
C LYS A 69 0.68 -4.55 3.85
N THR A 70 -0.19 -5.53 3.69
CA THR A 70 -1.23 -5.52 2.67
C THR A 70 -2.56 -5.15 3.31
N VAL A 71 -3.26 -4.20 2.72
CA VAL A 71 -4.68 -3.94 2.97
C VAL A 71 -5.47 -4.67 1.90
N ASP A 72 -6.43 -5.49 2.30
CA ASP A 72 -7.31 -6.14 1.34
C ASP A 72 -8.35 -5.12 0.83
N ILE A 73 -8.58 -5.11 -0.48
CA ILE A 73 -9.61 -4.31 -1.14
C ILE A 73 -10.65 -5.18 -1.86
N SER A 74 -10.61 -6.50 -1.67
CA SER A 74 -11.51 -7.45 -2.33
C SER A 74 -12.98 -7.12 -2.10
N LEU A 75 -13.35 -6.73 -0.87
CA LEU A 75 -14.71 -6.34 -0.52
C LEU A 75 -15.16 -5.09 -1.28
N MET A 76 -14.31 -4.07 -1.36
CA MET A 76 -14.62 -2.84 -2.11
C MET A 76 -14.85 -3.13 -3.59
N LEU A 77 -14.03 -4.01 -4.18
CA LEU A 77 -14.21 -4.44 -5.58
C LEU A 77 -15.49 -5.26 -5.75
N CYS A 78 -15.77 -6.19 -4.84
CA CYS A 78 -16.99 -7.01 -4.86
C CYS A 78 -18.24 -6.14 -4.79
N GLU A 79 -18.28 -5.18 -3.88
CA GLU A 79 -19.42 -4.29 -3.69
C GLU A 79 -19.61 -3.34 -4.88
N ALA A 80 -18.52 -2.88 -5.49
CA ALA A 80 -18.59 -2.12 -6.75
C ALA A 80 -19.23 -2.95 -7.87
N VAL A 81 -18.81 -4.20 -8.05
CA VAL A 81 -19.40 -5.11 -9.05
C VAL A 81 -20.87 -5.37 -8.75
N ARG A 82 -21.23 -5.64 -7.49
CA ARG A 82 -22.61 -5.88 -7.04
C ARG A 82 -23.50 -4.68 -7.35
N ARG A 83 -23.08 -3.47 -6.99
CA ARG A 83 -23.85 -2.23 -7.23
C ARG A 83 -24.02 -1.94 -8.71
N ILE A 84 -22.97 -2.10 -9.52
CA ILE A 84 -23.06 -1.94 -10.98
C ILE A 84 -24.07 -2.93 -11.55
N TYR A 85 -24.01 -4.20 -11.15
CA TYR A 85 -24.94 -5.23 -11.61
C TYR A 85 -26.40 -4.92 -11.25
N HIS A 86 -26.64 -4.36 -10.06
CA HIS A 86 -27.98 -3.99 -9.58
C HIS A 86 -28.41 -2.55 -9.91
N ASN A 87 -27.60 -1.77 -10.67
CA ASN A 87 -27.82 -0.35 -10.94
C ASN A 87 -28.02 0.51 -9.67
N GLU A 88 -27.30 0.17 -8.61
CA GLU A 88 -27.33 0.90 -7.35
C GLU A 88 -26.34 2.08 -7.35
N SER A 89 -26.54 3.03 -6.43
CA SER A 89 -25.66 4.21 -6.33
C SER A 89 -24.25 3.83 -5.88
N MET A 90 -23.25 4.20 -6.71
CA MET A 90 -21.83 4.09 -6.38
C MET A 90 -21.37 5.09 -5.31
N GLY A 91 -22.11 6.18 -5.08
CA GLY A 91 -21.75 7.19 -4.08
C GLY A 91 -21.80 6.67 -2.63
N GLN A 92 -22.40 5.50 -2.40
CA GLN A 92 -22.44 4.84 -1.09
C GLN A 92 -21.28 3.87 -0.87
N LEU A 93 -20.54 3.48 -1.91
CA LEU A 93 -19.45 2.51 -1.82
C LEU A 93 -18.43 2.84 -0.73
N PHE A 94 -18.08 4.13 -0.60
CA PHE A 94 -17.06 4.61 0.33
C PHE A 94 -17.58 4.93 1.74
N ARG A 95 -18.89 4.79 1.99
CA ARG A 95 -19.50 5.07 3.29
C ARG A 95 -19.84 3.80 4.06
N ASP A 96 -20.19 2.74 3.35
CA ASP A 96 -20.74 1.53 3.95
C ASP A 96 -19.69 0.42 4.17
N ILE A 97 -18.50 0.54 3.58
CA ILE A 97 -17.42 -0.47 3.65
C ILE A 97 -16.33 0.02 4.60
N THR A 98 -16.03 -0.77 5.62
CA THR A 98 -14.97 -0.51 6.59
C THR A 98 -13.84 -1.53 6.51
N LEU A 99 -12.74 -1.29 7.24
CA LEU A 99 -11.58 -2.20 7.29
C LEU A 99 -11.85 -3.49 8.09
N ASP A 100 -12.95 -3.53 8.85
CA ASP A 100 -13.32 -4.64 9.71
C ASP A 100 -14.30 -5.62 9.03
N ASP A 101 -14.76 -5.29 7.81
CA ASP A 101 -15.66 -6.09 6.97
C ASP A 101 -14.88 -7.03 6.04
#